data_AF-A0A537JNE7-F1
#
_entry.id   AF-A0A537JNE7-F1
#
_cell.length_a   1.000
_cell.length_b   1.000
_cell.length_c   1.000
_cell.angle_alpha   90.00
_cell.angle_beta   90.00
_cell.angle_gamma   90.00
#
_symmetry.space_group_name_H-M   'P 1'
#
loop_
_entity.id
_entity.type
_entity.pdbx_description
1 polymer ?
#
loop_
_entity_poly.entity_id
_entity_poly.type
_entity_poly.pdbx_seq_one_letter_code
_entity_poly.pdbx_strand_id
1 'polypeptide(L)'
;MQWSQLNVEFDFARTFQLQFVAGRDFQVGNLNDSNSMIINEAGIRALGQTISKVVGTTVTEVRFDTTINYKVIGVVKDFPYRSMHQPIEPLLLNPHLHFIDKIAYIKLPPGKFAEKIASIEKKWKTVFPNTGFDHWFVSDEFNRMYVSEGRVSSLAKS
;
A
#
# COMPACT_ATOMS: atom_id res chain seq x y z
N MET A 1 17.65 10.68 3.98
CA MET A 1 17.06 9.39 3.57
C MET A 1 15.55 9.58 3.53
N GLN A 2 14.93 9.37 2.37
CA GLN A 2 13.50 9.59 2.20
C GLN A 2 12.75 8.28 2.47
N TRP A 3 11.72 8.34 3.30
CA TRP A 3 10.78 7.25 3.52
C TRP A 3 9.48 7.57 2.81
N SER A 4 8.94 6.57 2.13
CA SER A 4 7.59 6.59 1.59
C SER A 4 6.61 6.01 2.61
N GLN A 5 5.37 6.50 2.58
CA GLN A 5 4.29 6.06 3.44
C GLN A 5 3.06 5.76 2.60
N LEU A 6 2.41 4.63 2.87
CA LEU A 6 1.08 4.30 2.42
C LEU A 6 0.18 4.09 3.63
N ASN A 7 -0.95 4.79 3.65
CA ASN A 7 -2.03 4.52 4.58
C ASN A 7 -2.90 3.42 3.95
N VAL A 8 -3.18 2.37 4.70
CA VAL A 8 -3.83 1.17 4.15
C VAL A 8 -4.84 0.57 5.12
N GLU A 9 -5.86 -0.10 4.59
CA GLU A 9 -6.68 -0.99 5.41
C GLU A 9 -5.90 -2.23 5.87
N PHE A 10 -6.44 -2.89 6.91
CA PHE A 10 -5.85 -4.08 7.51
C PHE A 10 -5.74 -5.27 6.54
N ASP A 11 -6.53 -5.28 5.46
CA ASP A 11 -6.53 -6.35 4.46
C ASP A 11 -5.73 -6.00 3.20
N PHE A 12 -5.05 -4.85 3.16
CA PHE A 12 -4.27 -4.41 2.00
C PHE A 12 -3.21 -5.43 1.59
N ALA A 13 -2.38 -5.89 2.54
CA ALA A 13 -1.31 -6.83 2.23
C ALA A 13 -1.86 -8.16 1.68
N ARG A 14 -3.01 -8.62 2.19
CA ARG A 14 -3.73 -9.78 1.65
C ARG A 14 -4.29 -9.54 0.25
N THR A 15 -4.90 -8.37 0.03
CA THR A 15 -5.48 -7.97 -1.27
C THR A 15 -4.41 -7.92 -2.36
N PHE A 16 -3.25 -7.37 -2.05
CA PHE A 16 -2.10 -7.29 -2.96
C PHE A 16 -1.19 -8.53 -2.92
N GLN A 17 -1.48 -9.51 -2.05
CA GLN A 17 -0.68 -10.72 -1.87
C GLN A 17 0.80 -10.42 -1.56
N LEU A 18 1.03 -9.44 -0.70
CA LEU A 18 2.38 -9.10 -0.27
C LEU A 18 2.99 -10.29 0.47
N GLN A 19 4.23 -10.62 0.12
CA GLN A 19 4.96 -11.70 0.76
C GLN A 19 5.64 -11.17 2.02
N PHE A 20 5.27 -11.70 3.19
CA PHE A 20 5.99 -11.44 4.43
C PHE A 20 7.30 -12.25 4.47
N VAL A 21 8.38 -11.56 4.84
CA VAL A 21 9.68 -12.19 5.15
C VAL A 21 9.90 -12.37 6.65
N ALA A 22 9.17 -11.59 7.47
CA ALA A 22 9.11 -11.78 8.92
C ALA A 22 7.87 -11.11 9.51
N GLY A 23 7.50 -11.54 10.72
CA GLY A 23 6.36 -10.98 11.45
C GLY A 23 5.02 -11.41 10.86
N ARG A 24 4.04 -10.51 10.89
CA ARG A 24 2.66 -10.79 10.46
C ARG A 24 1.97 -9.56 9.85
N ASP A 25 0.85 -9.82 9.20
CA ASP A 25 -0.10 -8.80 8.75
C ASP A 25 -0.89 -8.20 9.92
N PHE A 26 -1.61 -7.11 9.64
CA PHE A 26 -2.62 -6.56 10.53
C PHE A 26 -3.77 -7.56 10.73
N GLN A 27 -4.39 -7.55 11.91
CA GLN A 27 -5.52 -8.42 12.26
C GLN A 27 -6.79 -7.61 12.42
N VAL A 28 -7.80 -7.85 11.56
CA VAL A 28 -9.10 -7.15 11.60
C VAL A 28 -9.72 -7.29 12.99
N GLY A 29 -10.04 -6.16 13.63
CA GLY A 29 -10.60 -6.11 14.99
C GLY A 29 -9.57 -6.08 16.12
N ASN A 30 -8.28 -6.21 15.84
CA ASN A 30 -7.23 -6.06 16.85
C ASN A 30 -6.84 -4.60 17.05
N LEU A 31 -7.36 -3.96 18.10
CA LEU A 31 -7.08 -2.55 18.42
C LEU A 31 -5.59 -2.28 18.72
N ASN A 32 -4.81 -3.29 19.10
CA ASN A 32 -3.36 -3.12 19.33
C ASN A 32 -2.60 -2.88 18.02
N ASP A 33 -3.17 -3.27 16.89
CA ASP A 33 -2.59 -3.03 15.58
C ASP A 33 -2.75 -1.58 15.12
N SER A 34 -3.62 -0.80 15.78
CA SER A 34 -3.83 0.60 15.45
C SER A 34 -2.56 1.44 15.56
N ASN A 35 -1.59 1.12 16.44
CA ASN A 35 -0.29 1.81 16.50
C ASN A 35 0.86 0.93 15.98
N SER A 36 0.59 0.13 14.95
CA SER A 36 1.57 -0.76 14.34
C SER A 36 1.86 -0.35 12.89
N MET A 37 3.00 -0.81 12.36
CA MET A 37 3.38 -0.63 10.97
C MET A 37 3.99 -1.90 10.37
N ILE A 38 3.92 -2.00 9.06
CA ILE A 38 4.64 -2.99 8.25
C ILE A 38 5.62 -2.23 7.37
N ILE A 39 6.84 -2.74 7.20
CA ILE A 39 7.85 -2.12 6.32
C ILE A 39 8.31 -3.09 5.24
N ASN A 40 8.94 -2.59 4.18
CA ASN A 40 9.58 -3.43 3.17
C ASN A 40 11.05 -3.75 3.48
N GLU A 41 11.67 -4.63 2.69
CA GLU A 41 13.10 -4.96 2.81
C GLU A 41 13.99 -3.74 2.59
N ALA A 42 13.61 -2.80 1.70
CA ALA A 42 14.31 -1.53 1.53
C ALA A 42 14.37 -0.72 2.84
N GLY A 43 13.30 -0.73 3.63
CA GLY A 43 13.28 -0.13 4.96
C GLY A 43 14.30 -0.74 5.92
N ILE A 44 14.43 -2.07 5.93
CA ILE A 44 15.43 -2.76 6.75
C ILE A 44 16.86 -2.35 6.35
N ARG A 45 17.14 -2.31 5.03
CA ARG A 45 18.44 -1.88 4.50
C ARG A 45 18.75 -0.44 4.88
N ALA A 46 17.76 0.45 4.76
CA ALA A 46 17.86 1.85 5.15
C ALA A 46 18.18 2.04 6.64
N LEU A 47 17.60 1.22 7.51
CA LEU A 47 17.89 1.26 8.94
C LEU A 47 19.29 0.71 9.30
N GLY A 48 19.98 0.04 8.37
CA GLY A 48 21.25 -0.64 8.66
C GLY A 48 21.10 -1.76 9.70
N GLN A 49 19.90 -2.32 9.82
CA GLN A 49 19.56 -3.35 10.81
C GLN A 49 19.29 -4.71 10.14
N THR A 50 19.17 -5.74 10.96
CA THR A 50 18.74 -7.08 10.50
C THR A 50 17.24 -7.26 10.74
N ILE A 51 16.58 -8.07 9.92
CA ILE A 51 15.13 -8.33 10.00
C ILE A 51 14.72 -8.75 11.43
N SER A 52 15.50 -9.64 12.06
CA SER A 52 15.25 -10.15 13.42
C SER A 52 15.35 -9.08 14.50
N LYS A 53 16.09 -7.99 14.25
CA LYS A 53 16.22 -6.86 15.18
C LYS A 53 15.15 -5.79 15.00
N VAL A 54 14.36 -5.83 13.92
CA VAL A 54 13.41 -4.75 13.61
C VAL A 54 11.98 -5.15 13.95
N VAL A 55 11.56 -6.40 13.71
CA VAL A 55 10.22 -6.84 14.11
C VAL A 55 10.09 -6.78 15.64
N GLY A 56 9.04 -6.14 16.13
CA GLY A 56 8.77 -5.93 17.55
C GLY A 56 9.36 -4.64 18.12
N THR A 57 10.23 -3.94 17.38
CA THR A 57 10.77 -2.64 17.80
C THR A 57 9.79 -1.50 17.60
N THR A 58 10.01 -0.43 18.35
CA THR A 58 9.30 0.82 18.20
C THR A 58 10.07 1.76 17.31
N VAL A 59 9.40 2.30 16.29
CA VAL A 59 9.86 3.42 15.48
C VAL A 59 9.10 4.65 15.94
N THR A 60 9.84 5.70 16.29
CA THR A 60 9.27 6.97 16.73
C THR A 60 9.24 7.95 15.56
N GLU A 61 8.05 8.39 15.21
CA GLU A 61 7.83 9.46 14.25
C GLU A 61 7.56 10.76 15.01
N VAL A 62 8.39 11.78 14.78
CA VAL A 62 8.20 13.11 15.35
C VAL A 62 7.62 14.03 14.29
N ARG A 63 6.38 14.47 14.47
CA ARG A 63 5.67 15.40 13.58
C ARG A 63 5.32 16.68 14.34
N PHE A 64 6.00 17.78 14.03
CA PHE A 64 5.78 19.09 14.68
C PHE A 64 5.78 18.98 16.22
N ASP A 65 4.60 19.03 16.85
CA ASP A 65 4.37 18.94 18.30
C ASP A 65 3.96 17.54 18.79
N THR A 66 3.78 16.59 17.88
CA THR A 66 3.26 15.27 18.16
C THR A 66 4.33 14.20 17.96
N THR A 67 4.47 13.30 18.94
CA THR A 67 5.34 12.12 18.83
C THR A 67 4.47 10.88 18.75
N ILE A 68 4.59 10.13 17.66
CA ILE A 68 3.86 8.89 17.45
C ILE A 68 4.83 7.73 17.48
N ASN A 69 4.52 6.73 18.31
CA ASN A 69 5.31 5.51 18.42
C ASN A 69 4.58 4.39 17.68
N TYR A 70 5.22 3.85 16.65
CA TYR A 70 4.71 2.71 15.92
C TYR A 70 5.51 1.46 16.22
N LYS A 71 4.82 0.35 16.46
CA LYS A 71 5.47 -0.96 16.56
C LYS A 71 5.60 -1.58 15.16
N VAL A 72 6.82 -1.98 14.77
CA VAL A 72 6.99 -2.76 13.54
C VAL A 72 6.50 -4.18 13.79
N ILE A 73 5.45 -4.61 13.09
CA ILE A 73 4.84 -5.95 13.29
C ILE A 73 5.12 -6.92 12.14
N GLY A 74 5.56 -6.41 11.00
CA GLY A 74 5.82 -7.20 9.81
C GLY A 74 6.86 -6.57 8.90
N VAL A 75 7.57 -7.42 8.18
CA VAL A 75 8.44 -7.03 7.07
C VAL A 75 7.97 -7.78 5.83
N VAL A 76 7.71 -7.05 4.75
CA VAL A 76 7.34 -7.61 3.45
C VAL A 76 8.48 -7.51 2.46
N LYS A 77 8.49 -8.39 1.46
CA LYS A 77 9.38 -8.26 0.31
C LYS A 77 9.15 -6.94 -0.40
N ASP A 78 10.20 -6.43 -1.03
CA ASP A 78 10.09 -5.27 -1.90
C ASP A 78 9.08 -5.54 -3.04
N PHE A 79 8.17 -4.58 -3.27
CA PHE A 79 7.14 -4.65 -4.31
C PHE A 79 6.97 -3.29 -5.00
N PRO A 80 6.57 -3.25 -6.28
CA PRO A 80 6.34 -1.99 -6.97
C PRO A 80 5.06 -1.32 -6.46
N TYR A 81 5.18 -0.09 -5.96
CA TYR A 81 4.05 0.68 -5.41
C TYR A 81 3.91 2.11 -6.00
N ARG A 82 4.88 2.56 -6.81
CA ARG A 82 4.87 3.88 -7.48
C ARG A 82 5.26 3.83 -8.95
N SER A 83 6.43 3.26 -9.24
CA SER A 83 6.96 3.09 -10.59
C SER A 83 7.75 1.78 -10.67
N MET A 84 7.82 1.19 -11.86
CA MET A 84 8.62 -0.01 -12.11
C MET A 84 10.09 0.30 -12.42
N HIS A 85 10.41 1.55 -12.77
CA HIS A 85 11.76 1.96 -13.17
C HIS A 85 12.53 2.69 -12.07
N GLN A 86 11.86 3.10 -10.99
CA GLN A 86 12.54 3.66 -9.82
C GLN A 86 12.99 2.56 -8.85
N PRO A 87 14.15 2.74 -8.20
CA PRO A 87 14.53 1.87 -7.09
C PRO A 87 13.43 1.84 -6.02
N ILE A 88 13.17 0.66 -5.47
CA ILE A 88 12.19 0.51 -4.39
C ILE A 88 12.74 1.20 -3.14
N GLU A 89 12.07 2.29 -2.75
CA GLU A 89 12.44 3.09 -1.59
C GLU A 89 11.99 2.40 -0.28
N PRO A 90 12.59 2.80 0.86
CA PRO A 90 12.05 2.49 2.18
C PRO A 90 10.57 2.86 2.27
N LEU A 91 9.72 1.88 2.54
CA LEU A 91 8.28 2.03 2.60
C LEU A 91 7.75 1.58 3.96
N LEU A 92 6.84 2.39 4.52
CA LEU A 92 5.99 2.02 5.65
C LEU A 92 4.51 1.94 5.23
N LEU A 93 3.86 0.85 5.62
CA LEU A 93 2.42 0.68 5.56
C LEU A 93 1.87 0.95 6.97
N ASN A 94 0.99 1.93 7.11
CA ASN A 94 0.30 2.19 8.36
C ASN A 94 -1.21 1.97 8.21
N PRO A 95 -1.91 1.60 9.30
CA PRO A 95 -3.34 1.37 9.28
C PRO A 95 -4.18 2.65 9.49
N HIS A 96 -3.60 3.84 9.34
CA HIS A 96 -4.25 5.12 9.61
C HIS A 96 -4.76 5.73 8.32
N LEU A 97 -5.94 5.29 7.88
CA LEU A 97 -6.61 5.91 6.75
C LEU A 97 -6.83 7.40 7.01
N HIS A 98 -6.48 8.22 6.03
CA HIS A 98 -6.77 9.64 6.03
C HIS A 98 -8.16 9.87 5.43
N PHE A 99 -8.89 10.88 5.90
CA PHE A 99 -10.23 11.20 5.38
C PHE A 99 -10.27 11.60 3.89
N ILE A 100 -9.11 11.78 3.26
CA ILE A 100 -8.97 12.09 1.83
C ILE A 100 -8.80 10.82 0.98
N ASP A 101 -8.60 9.67 1.61
CA ASP A 101 -8.43 8.39 0.92
C ASP A 101 -9.79 7.99 0.31
N LYS A 102 -9.87 8.05 -1.02
CA LYS A 102 -11.10 7.89 -1.81
C LYS A 102 -11.08 6.67 -2.74
N ILE A 103 -10.06 5.84 -2.64
CA ILE A 103 -9.84 4.70 -3.54
C ILE A 103 -9.95 3.41 -2.74
N ALA A 104 -10.82 2.51 -3.19
CA ALA A 104 -10.92 1.16 -2.65
C ALA A 104 -10.28 0.16 -3.64
N TYR A 105 -9.39 -0.70 -3.14
CA TYR A 105 -8.79 -1.77 -3.94
C TYR A 105 -9.57 -3.07 -3.74
N ILE A 106 -10.08 -3.63 -4.83
CA ILE A 106 -10.88 -4.86 -4.79
C ILE A 106 -10.24 -5.91 -5.68
N LYS A 107 -9.80 -7.03 -5.07
CA LYS A 107 -9.34 -8.19 -5.83
C LYS A 107 -10.52 -9.03 -6.30
N LEU A 108 -10.67 -9.15 -7.61
CA LEU A 108 -11.71 -9.98 -8.23
C LEU A 108 -11.16 -11.38 -8.57
N PRO A 109 -11.91 -12.47 -8.30
CA PRO A 109 -11.61 -13.77 -8.88
C PRO A 109 -11.65 -13.71 -10.42
N PRO A 110 -10.98 -14.63 -11.12
CA PRO A 110 -10.98 -14.65 -12.59
C PRO A 110 -12.39 -14.84 -13.19
N GLY A 111 -12.57 -14.36 -14.43
CA GLY A 111 -13.78 -14.51 -15.24
C GLY A 111 -14.92 -13.54 -14.89
N LYS A 112 -15.87 -13.37 -15.83
CA LYS A 112 -17.12 -12.59 -15.64
C LYS A 112 -16.93 -11.18 -15.03
N PHE A 113 -15.88 -10.47 -15.44
CA PHE A 113 -15.53 -9.17 -14.83
C PHE A 113 -16.66 -8.13 -14.97
N ALA A 114 -17.30 -8.04 -16.14
CA ALA A 114 -18.41 -7.12 -16.35
C ALA A 114 -19.57 -7.36 -15.38
N GLU A 115 -19.98 -8.61 -15.19
CA GLU A 115 -21.04 -8.99 -14.23
C GLU A 115 -20.63 -8.62 -12.78
N LYS A 116 -19.38 -8.90 -12.41
CA LYS A 116 -18.86 -8.61 -11.07
C LYS A 116 -18.80 -7.11 -10.79
N ILE A 117 -18.33 -6.32 -11.75
CA ILE A 117 -18.26 -4.86 -11.66
C ILE A 117 -19.67 -4.27 -11.54
N ALA A 118 -20.61 -4.72 -12.38
CA ALA A 118 -22.01 -4.28 -12.29
C ALA A 118 -22.63 -4.61 -10.91
N SER A 119 -22.30 -5.77 -10.34
CA SER A 119 -22.73 -6.13 -8.98
C SER A 119 -22.11 -5.21 -7.91
N ILE A 120 -20.85 -4.79 -8.07
CA ILE A 120 -20.19 -3.86 -7.15
C ILE A 120 -20.85 -2.49 -7.26
N GLU A 121 -21.04 -1.96 -8.47
CA GLU A 121 -21.68 -0.68 -8.71
C GLU A 121 -23.08 -0.61 -8.09
N LYS A 122 -23.88 -1.68 -8.24
CA LYS A 122 -25.22 -1.76 -7.63
C LYS A 122 -25.16 -1.63 -6.11
N LYS A 123 -24.22 -2.32 -5.46
CA LYS A 123 -24.02 -2.23 -4.00
C LYS A 123 -23.48 -0.86 -3.60
N TRP A 124 -22.52 -0.32 -4.36
CA TRP A 124 -21.96 1.01 -4.15
C TRP A 124 -23.04 2.08 -4.11
N LYS A 125 -23.94 2.10 -5.11
CA LYS A 125 -25.07 3.04 -5.17
C LYS A 125 -26.08 2.88 -4.04
N THR A 126 -26.12 1.72 -3.37
CA THR A 126 -26.97 1.50 -2.19
C THR A 126 -26.34 2.12 -0.94
N VAL A 127 -25.02 2.03 -0.80
CA VAL A 127 -24.28 2.55 0.37
C VAL A 127 -23.98 4.04 0.21
N PHE A 128 -23.67 4.49 -1.01
CA PHE A 128 -23.26 5.85 -1.36
C PHE A 128 -24.13 6.43 -2.50
N PRO A 129 -25.41 6.72 -2.25
CA PRO A 129 -26.36 7.09 -3.31
C PRO A 129 -26.00 8.38 -4.06
N ASN A 130 -25.22 9.27 -3.44
CA ASN A 130 -24.83 10.57 -4.00
C ASN A 130 -23.36 10.61 -4.47
N THR A 131 -22.70 9.45 -4.58
CA THR A 131 -21.29 9.36 -4.98
C THR A 131 -21.17 8.61 -6.29
N GLY A 132 -20.43 9.19 -7.24
CA GLY A 132 -20.11 8.53 -8.51
C GLY A 132 -19.40 7.19 -8.31
N PHE A 133 -19.43 6.34 -9.33
CA PHE A 133 -18.71 5.07 -9.36
C PHE A 133 -17.82 5.03 -10.59
N ASP A 134 -16.53 5.28 -10.37
CA ASP A 134 -15.48 5.11 -11.36
C ASP A 134 -14.63 3.91 -10.98
N HIS A 135 -14.19 3.14 -11.98
CA HIS A 135 -13.29 2.01 -11.77
C HIS A 135 -12.28 1.91 -12.90
N TRP A 136 -11.12 1.35 -12.58
CA TRP A 136 -10.09 0.98 -13.53
C TRP A 136 -9.36 -0.25 -13.00
N PHE A 137 -8.75 -1.02 -13.90
CA PHE A 137 -7.92 -2.13 -13.47
C PHE A 137 -6.51 -1.65 -13.12
N VAL A 138 -5.97 -2.19 -12.02
CA VAL A 138 -4.59 -1.93 -11.61
C VAL A 138 -3.60 -2.39 -12.70
N SER A 139 -3.92 -3.44 -13.46
CA SER A 139 -3.12 -3.86 -14.63
C SER A 139 -3.01 -2.78 -15.70
N ASP A 140 -4.09 -2.01 -15.91
CA ASP A 140 -4.11 -0.94 -16.90
C ASP A 140 -3.29 0.25 -16.41
N GLU A 141 -3.28 0.50 -15.10
CA GLU A 141 -2.42 1.50 -14.47
C GLU A 141 -0.94 1.12 -14.60
N PHE A 142 -0.58 -0.14 -14.35
CA PHE A 142 0.78 -0.62 -14.58
C PHE A 142 1.20 -0.47 -16.06
N ASN A 143 0.30 -0.78 -17.00
CA ASN A 143 0.57 -0.55 -18.42
C ASN A 143 0.71 0.94 -18.76
N ARG A 144 -0.10 1.82 -18.15
CA ARG A 144 0.01 3.27 -18.32
C ARG A 144 1.35 3.79 -17.80
N MET A 145 1.78 3.37 -16.60
CA MET A 145 3.09 3.70 -16.04
C MET A 145 4.22 3.27 -16.99
N TYR A 146 4.12 2.06 -17.57
CA TYR A 146 5.10 1.56 -18.54
C TYR A 146 5.18 2.43 -19.81
N VAL A 147 4.03 2.81 -20.38
CA VAL A 147 3.96 3.59 -21.63
C VAL A 147 4.30 5.07 -21.42
N SER A 148 3.86 5.68 -20.32
CA SER A 148 4.12 7.10 -20.04
C SER A 148 5.61 7.35 -19.77
N GLU A 149 6.27 6.47 -19.00
CA GLU A 149 7.69 6.60 -18.71
C GLU A 149 8.57 6.26 -19.93
N GLY A 150 8.17 5.28 -20.76
CA GLY A 150 8.86 4.99 -22.02
C GLY A 150 8.86 6.18 -23.01
N ARG A 151 7.77 6.94 -23.06
CA ARG A 151 7.68 8.17 -23.89
C ARG A 151 8.53 9.31 -23.32
N VAL A 152 8.53 9.51 -22.01
CA VAL A 152 9.39 10.54 -21.37
C VAL A 152 10.88 10.21 -21.55
N SER A 153 11.27 8.94 -21.47
CA SER A 153 12.64 8.49 -21.73
C SER A 153 13.12 8.80 -23.16
N SER A 154 12.21 8.75 -24.14
CA SER A 154 12.52 9.10 -25.54
C SER A 154 12.65 10.61 -25.78
N LEU A 155 12.00 11.44 -24.96
CA LEU A 155 12.08 12.91 -25.06
C LEU A 155 13.25 13.50 -24.27
N ALA A 156 13.74 12.81 -23.23
CA ALA A 156 14.93 13.22 -22.48
C ALA A 156 16.27 12.87 -23.17
N LYS A 157 16.21 12.25 -24.36
CA LYS A 157 17.37 11.87 -25.19
C LYS A 157 17.52 12.69 -26.49
N SER A 158 16.74 13.76 -26.66
CA SER A 158 16.85 14.66 -27.82
C SER A 158 17.53 15.97 -27.48
#